data_AF-A0A2H0LX54-F1
#
_entry.id   AF-A0A2H0LX54-F1
#
_cell.length_a   1.000
_cell.length_b   1.000
_cell.length_c   1.000
_cell.angle_alpha   90.00
_cell.angle_beta   90.00
_cell.angle_gamma   90.00
#
_symmetry.space_group_name_H-M   'P 1'
#
loop_
_entity.id
_entity.type
_entity.pdbx_description
1 polymer ?
#
loop_
_entity_poly.entity_id
_entity_poly.type
_entity_poly.pdbx_seq_one_letter_code
_entity_poly.pdbx_strand_id
1 'polypeptide(L)'
;MAKKHPSHPRIDHKSIMEKIYLASKSKARKKLLERFGLKFEILPSKVREQTRRGHLSYPQLVKNNAKNKAEEAAARVPEGIIIAADTICVQDGKIFGKPKSMQHACLMLKQLSSKPQWLYTGLAVIKKTKSKQKLILDCEKTKVYMDKLNREQINNYFKQISPLDKAGSFDIQGKGAFFIKRIEGCFYNVVGLPLRKLYRIFRKLGLFFMMGAIFVLAGCSTEYNLATKQEEKFYYSTDQEIKMGQSINRRVEKELKFSDDPLQQKRLEDIGKKIAAVSDRKEIDYYFRVLDDEEVNAVSLPGGYVYVNSGLLEKVANDDELACILAHEVGHIVARHSIKKLQALQSYSILRVLVAVAPGTAEVGNAADAAFIQFLLGYSRQDELLADQLGTRYAKLAGYDPHGMITFLIKLQDINRRMPPRERSYYKTHPYVPDRIRIVKQELGEPIDFGDYINIEQKAHE
;
A
#
# COMPACT_ATOMS: atom_id res chain seq x y z
N MET A 1 -31.63 -48.72 20.94
CA MET A 1 -32.11 -47.52 20.23
C MET A 1 -31.03 -46.45 20.27
N ALA A 2 -30.31 -46.24 19.17
CA ALA A 2 -29.39 -45.12 19.01
C ALA A 2 -29.76 -44.39 17.71
N LYS A 3 -30.18 -43.13 17.84
CA LYS A 3 -30.70 -42.30 16.76
C LYS A 3 -29.57 -41.99 15.74
N LYS A 4 -29.77 -42.37 14.48
CA LYS A 4 -28.97 -41.90 13.34
C LYS A 4 -29.12 -40.39 13.21
N HIS A 5 -28.04 -39.64 13.38
CA HIS A 5 -27.98 -38.24 12.97
C HIS A 5 -28.13 -38.14 11.44
N PRO A 6 -28.96 -37.22 10.93
CA PRO A 6 -29.12 -37.03 9.49
C PRO A 6 -27.82 -36.44 8.92
N SER A 7 -27.28 -37.10 7.91
CA SER A 7 -26.14 -36.65 7.12
C SER A 7 -26.41 -35.25 6.57
N HIS A 8 -25.58 -34.28 6.95
CA HIS A 8 -25.53 -32.99 6.27
C HIS A 8 -25.32 -33.21 4.77
N PRO A 9 -26.06 -32.50 3.89
CA PRO A 9 -25.81 -32.56 2.47
C PRO A 9 -24.38 -32.05 2.22
N ARG A 10 -23.51 -32.93 1.71
CA ARG A 10 -22.21 -32.55 1.18
C ARG A 10 -22.46 -31.53 0.08
N ILE A 11 -22.15 -30.27 0.35
CA ILE A 11 -22.07 -29.24 -0.68
C ILE A 11 -20.95 -29.69 -1.61
N ASP A 12 -21.31 -30.09 -2.82
CA ASP A 12 -20.37 -30.46 -3.86
C ASP A 12 -19.52 -29.22 -4.20
N HIS A 13 -18.30 -29.19 -3.68
CA HIS A 13 -17.33 -28.11 -3.91
C HIS A 13 -16.82 -28.07 -5.36
N LYS A 14 -17.35 -28.89 -6.29
CA LYS A 14 -17.24 -28.66 -7.74
C LYS A 14 -18.18 -27.55 -8.24
N SER A 15 -18.15 -26.38 -7.62
CA SER A 15 -18.46 -25.16 -8.35
C SER A 15 -17.26 -24.89 -9.27
N ILE A 16 -17.32 -25.42 -10.49
CA ILE A 16 -16.36 -25.18 -11.55
C ILE A 16 -16.23 -23.64 -11.68
N MET A 17 -15.13 -23.06 -11.19
CA MET A 17 -14.83 -21.65 -11.47
C MET A 17 -14.86 -21.49 -12.99
N GLU A 18 -15.83 -20.74 -13.51
CA GLU A 18 -15.98 -20.53 -14.95
C GLU A 18 -14.68 -19.93 -15.49
N LYS A 19 -14.03 -20.62 -16.43
CA LYS A 19 -12.78 -20.15 -17.05
C LYS A 19 -13.01 -18.80 -17.73
N ILE A 20 -12.06 -17.90 -17.61
CA ILE A 20 -12.14 -16.55 -18.18
C ILE A 20 -11.12 -16.43 -19.29
N TYR A 21 -11.52 -15.83 -20.40
CA TYR A 21 -10.71 -15.56 -21.56
C TYR A 21 -10.68 -14.06 -21.84
N LEU A 22 -9.49 -13.47 -21.86
CA LEU A 22 -9.30 -12.11 -22.35
C LEU A 22 -9.01 -12.13 -23.84
N ALA A 23 -9.97 -11.68 -24.64
CA ALA A 23 -9.87 -11.60 -26.09
C ALA A 23 -9.08 -10.35 -26.56
N SER A 24 -7.84 -10.20 -26.07
CA SER A 24 -7.02 -9.02 -26.35
C SER A 24 -5.52 -9.28 -26.37
N LYS A 25 -4.81 -8.60 -27.27
CA LYS A 25 -3.33 -8.47 -27.26
C LYS A 25 -2.82 -7.31 -26.40
N SER A 26 -3.72 -6.54 -25.77
CA SER A 26 -3.33 -5.33 -25.03
C SER A 26 -2.64 -5.69 -23.71
N LYS A 27 -1.36 -5.34 -23.59
CA LYS A 27 -0.60 -5.45 -22.34
C LYS A 27 -1.25 -4.67 -21.20
N ALA A 28 -1.84 -3.50 -21.50
CA ALA A 28 -2.52 -2.67 -20.51
C ALA A 28 -3.77 -3.36 -19.93
N ARG A 29 -4.60 -3.97 -20.77
CA ARG A 29 -5.82 -4.68 -20.32
C ARG A 29 -5.47 -5.93 -19.52
N LYS A 30 -4.44 -6.68 -19.95
CA LYS A 30 -3.91 -7.82 -19.21
C LYS A 30 -3.47 -7.41 -17.80
N LYS A 31 -2.54 -6.45 -17.71
CA LYS A 31 -2.05 -5.93 -16.42
C LYS A 31 -3.16 -5.40 -15.52
N LEU A 32 -4.17 -4.76 -16.12
CA LEU A 32 -5.30 -4.23 -15.36
C LEU A 32 -6.08 -5.37 -14.72
N LEU A 33 -6.53 -6.37 -15.48
CA LEU A 33 -7.28 -7.49 -14.93
C LEU A 33 -6.47 -8.32 -13.91
N GLU A 34 -5.17 -8.51 -14.13
CA GLU A 34 -4.26 -9.17 -13.17
C GLU A 34 -4.18 -8.40 -11.85
N ARG A 35 -4.00 -7.08 -11.90
CA ARG A 35 -3.94 -6.22 -10.71
C ARG A 35 -5.23 -6.27 -9.88
N PHE A 36 -6.37 -6.55 -10.52
CA PHE A 36 -7.66 -6.70 -9.86
C PHE A 36 -7.99 -8.17 -9.51
N GLY A 37 -6.99 -9.06 -9.52
CA GLY A 37 -7.11 -10.42 -8.99
C GLY A 37 -7.85 -11.41 -9.89
N LEU A 38 -8.15 -11.05 -11.16
CA LEU A 38 -8.77 -12.00 -12.09
C LEU A 38 -7.75 -13.00 -12.62
N LYS A 39 -8.06 -14.30 -12.52
CA LYS A 39 -7.34 -15.38 -13.21
C LYS A 39 -7.99 -15.63 -14.57
N PHE A 40 -7.26 -15.44 -15.66
CA PHE A 40 -7.78 -15.59 -17.02
C PHE A 40 -6.71 -16.08 -18.00
N GLU A 41 -7.15 -16.69 -19.09
CA GLU A 41 -6.31 -17.08 -20.23
C GLU A 41 -6.36 -16.00 -21.32
N ILE A 42 -5.25 -15.76 -22.00
CA ILE A 42 -5.18 -14.82 -23.12
C ILE A 42 -5.62 -15.56 -24.39
N LEU A 43 -6.69 -15.06 -25.03
CA LEU A 43 -7.18 -15.61 -26.29
C LEU A 43 -7.26 -14.52 -27.37
N PRO A 44 -6.13 -14.08 -27.94
CA PRO A 44 -6.09 -12.93 -28.83
C PRO A 44 -7.01 -13.11 -30.03
N SER A 45 -7.89 -12.14 -30.25
CA SER A 45 -8.71 -12.15 -31.45
C SER A 45 -7.89 -11.85 -32.69
N LYS A 46 -8.21 -12.53 -33.79
CA LYS A 46 -7.63 -12.31 -35.13
C LYS A 46 -8.50 -11.42 -36.02
N VAL A 47 -9.66 -10.97 -35.52
CA VAL A 47 -10.61 -10.17 -36.29
C VAL A 47 -10.01 -8.80 -36.62
N ARG A 48 -10.11 -8.41 -37.89
CA ARG A 48 -9.77 -7.06 -38.34
C ARG A 48 -10.83 -6.07 -37.83
N GLU A 49 -10.38 -5.03 -37.13
CA GLU A 49 -11.26 -3.98 -36.63
C GLU A 49 -11.96 -3.26 -37.79
N GLN A 50 -13.26 -3.00 -37.62
CA GLN A 50 -14.02 -2.20 -38.56
C GLN A 50 -13.54 -0.75 -38.49
N THR A 51 -13.48 -0.10 -39.65
CA THR A 51 -13.31 1.35 -39.74
C THR A 51 -14.68 2.02 -39.74
N ARG A 52 -14.74 3.27 -39.25
CA ARG A 52 -15.98 4.04 -39.28
C ARG A 52 -16.43 4.24 -40.74
N ARG A 53 -17.64 3.78 -41.09
CA ARG A 53 -18.28 3.99 -42.40
C ARG A 53 -19.61 4.73 -42.20
N GLY A 54 -19.90 5.70 -43.07
CA GLY A 54 -21.15 6.46 -43.07
C GLY A 54 -21.47 7.13 -41.71
N HIS A 55 -22.73 7.04 -41.30
CA HIS A 55 -23.26 7.66 -40.07
C HIS A 55 -22.99 6.87 -38.78
N LEU A 56 -22.17 5.82 -38.81
CA LEU A 56 -21.92 5.00 -37.61
C LEU A 56 -21.33 5.84 -36.47
N SER A 57 -21.99 5.83 -35.31
CA SER A 57 -21.51 6.58 -34.15
C SER A 57 -20.27 5.92 -33.51
N TYR A 58 -19.42 6.70 -32.85
CA TYR A 58 -18.23 6.16 -32.16
C TYR A 58 -18.57 5.08 -31.12
N PRO A 59 -19.62 5.23 -30.28
CA PRO A 59 -20.03 4.17 -29.35
C PRO A 59 -20.46 2.88 -30.05
N GLN A 60 -21.17 2.97 -31.19
CA GLN A 60 -21.56 1.78 -31.96
C GLN A 60 -20.34 1.09 -32.58
N LEU A 61 -19.41 1.86 -33.14
CA LEU A 61 -18.17 1.31 -33.72
C LEU A 61 -17.39 0.47 -32.71
N VAL A 62 -17.09 1.03 -31.53
CA VAL A 62 -16.31 0.31 -30.52
C VAL A 62 -17.08 -0.87 -29.94
N LYS A 63 -18.41 -0.78 -29.81
CA LYS A 63 -19.24 -1.92 -29.40
C LYS A 63 -19.21 -3.05 -30.43
N ASN A 64 -19.31 -2.73 -31.71
CA ASN A 64 -19.25 -3.72 -32.80
C ASN A 64 -17.88 -4.40 -32.84
N ASN A 65 -16.79 -3.63 -32.75
CA ASN A 65 -15.44 -4.19 -32.70
C ASN A 65 -15.22 -5.08 -31.48
N ALA A 66 -15.67 -4.66 -30.29
CA ALA A 66 -15.59 -5.47 -29.08
C ALA A 66 -16.43 -6.76 -29.22
N LYS A 67 -17.65 -6.65 -29.76
CA LYS A 67 -18.54 -7.79 -30.04
C LYS A 67 -17.86 -8.82 -30.94
N ASN A 68 -17.38 -8.40 -32.11
CA ASN A 68 -16.77 -9.31 -33.09
C ASN A 68 -15.54 -10.03 -32.50
N LYS A 69 -14.73 -9.33 -31.70
CA LYS A 69 -13.60 -9.92 -30.98
C LYS A 69 -14.03 -10.97 -29.96
N ALA A 70 -15.11 -10.70 -29.22
CA ALA A 70 -15.65 -11.65 -28.24
C ALA A 70 -16.25 -12.88 -28.93
N GLU A 71 -17.02 -12.71 -30.00
CA GLU A 71 -17.66 -13.81 -30.72
C GLU A 71 -16.65 -14.74 -31.40
N GLU A 72 -15.62 -14.21 -32.05
CA GLU A 72 -14.56 -15.06 -32.64
C GLU A 72 -13.78 -15.82 -31.56
N ALA A 73 -13.47 -15.18 -30.43
CA ALA A 73 -12.84 -15.85 -29.29
C ALA A 73 -13.78 -16.93 -28.69
N ALA A 74 -15.07 -16.63 -28.57
CA ALA A 74 -16.07 -17.57 -28.06
C ALA A 74 -16.29 -18.78 -28.98
N ALA A 75 -16.10 -18.65 -30.29
CA ALA A 75 -16.16 -19.77 -31.23
C ALA A 75 -15.02 -20.80 -31.01
N ARG A 76 -13.90 -20.38 -30.40
CA ARG A 76 -12.70 -21.21 -30.20
C ARG A 76 -12.63 -21.91 -28.85
N VAL A 77 -13.64 -21.72 -27.98
CA VAL A 77 -13.71 -22.34 -26.65
C VAL A 77 -15.07 -23.02 -26.46
N PRO A 78 -15.15 -24.16 -25.77
CA PRO A 78 -16.42 -24.86 -25.55
C PRO A 78 -17.35 -24.10 -24.58
N GLU A 79 -16.79 -23.54 -23.51
CA GLU A 79 -17.50 -22.80 -22.45
C GLU A 79 -16.56 -21.79 -21.76
N GLY A 80 -17.12 -20.85 -21.01
CA GLY A 80 -16.38 -19.85 -20.24
C GLY A 80 -16.89 -18.42 -20.39
N ILE A 81 -16.17 -17.47 -19.80
CA ILE A 81 -16.45 -16.04 -19.82
C ILE A 81 -15.44 -15.36 -20.74
N ILE A 82 -15.89 -14.78 -21.85
CA ILE A 82 -15.04 -14.08 -22.80
C ILE A 82 -15.18 -12.58 -22.59
N ILE A 83 -14.08 -11.88 -22.35
CA ILE A 83 -14.01 -10.43 -22.20
C ILE A 83 -13.26 -9.85 -23.40
N ALA A 84 -13.91 -8.94 -24.13
CA ALA A 84 -13.28 -8.20 -25.22
C ALA A 84 -13.52 -6.71 -25.08
N ALA A 85 -12.56 -5.90 -25.53
CA ALA A 85 -12.69 -4.46 -25.56
C ALA A 85 -12.05 -3.85 -26.80
N ASP A 86 -12.58 -2.71 -27.21
CA ASP A 86 -12.09 -1.90 -28.32
C ASP A 86 -12.02 -0.44 -27.88
N THR A 87 -10.90 0.23 -28.10
CA THR A 87 -10.67 1.60 -27.62
C THR A 87 -10.20 2.47 -28.75
N ILE A 88 -10.86 3.61 -28.96
CA ILE A 88 -10.47 4.62 -29.94
C ILE A 88 -10.30 5.98 -29.26
N CYS A 89 -9.35 6.77 -29.76
CA CYS A 89 -9.19 8.18 -29.40
C CYS A 89 -9.76 9.05 -30.52
N VAL A 90 -10.53 10.09 -30.17
CA VAL A 90 -11.21 10.97 -31.13
C VAL A 90 -10.98 12.43 -30.75
N GLN A 91 -10.52 13.22 -31.71
CA GLN A 91 -10.39 14.68 -31.59
C GLN A 91 -10.84 15.31 -32.91
N ASP A 92 -11.67 16.35 -32.85
CA ASP A 92 -12.20 17.07 -34.03
C ASP A 92 -12.76 16.13 -35.12
N GLY A 93 -13.52 15.11 -34.73
CA GLY A 93 -14.15 14.14 -35.64
C GLY A 93 -13.22 13.04 -36.20
N LYS A 94 -11.90 13.15 -35.99
CA LYS A 94 -10.90 12.21 -36.48
C LYS A 94 -10.58 11.13 -35.44
N ILE A 95 -10.49 9.87 -35.89
CA ILE A 95 -10.07 8.73 -35.06
C ILE A 95 -8.55 8.59 -35.11
N PHE A 96 -7.92 8.50 -33.94
CA PHE A 96 -6.50 8.26 -33.74
C PHE A 96 -6.29 6.84 -33.24
N GLY A 97 -5.71 6.00 -34.11
CA GLY A 97 -5.27 4.64 -33.79
C GLY A 97 -3.84 4.62 -33.25
N LYS A 98 -3.16 3.50 -33.48
CA LYS A 98 -1.72 3.37 -33.21
C LYS A 98 -0.92 4.09 -34.31
N PRO A 99 0.18 4.78 -33.96
CA PRO A 99 1.01 5.44 -34.96
C PRO A 99 1.75 4.39 -35.82
N LYS A 100 2.00 4.74 -37.08
CA LYS A 100 2.70 3.86 -38.05
C LYS A 100 4.22 4.01 -38.00
N SER A 101 4.70 5.12 -37.44
CA SER A 101 6.12 5.46 -37.33
C SER A 101 6.32 6.43 -36.17
N MET A 102 7.57 6.63 -35.73
CA MET A 102 7.92 7.61 -34.69
C MET A 102 7.56 9.04 -35.10
N GLN A 103 7.74 9.39 -36.38
CA GLN A 103 7.34 10.69 -36.92
C GLN A 103 5.82 10.87 -36.84
N HIS A 104 5.05 9.85 -37.21
CA HIS A 104 3.59 9.87 -37.07
C HIS A 104 3.17 9.97 -35.59
N ALA A 105 3.87 9.29 -34.68
CA ALA A 105 3.62 9.40 -33.23
C ALA A 105 3.84 10.82 -32.71
N CYS A 106 4.89 11.51 -33.16
CA CYS A 106 5.23 12.87 -32.76
C CYS A 106 4.16 13.87 -33.23
N LEU A 107 3.77 13.79 -34.51
CA LEU A 107 2.69 14.60 -35.06
C LEU A 107 1.35 14.34 -34.36
N MET A 108 1.05 13.07 -34.08
CA MET A 108 -0.16 12.66 -33.38
C MET A 108 -0.23 13.22 -31.96
N LEU A 109 0.84 13.07 -31.17
CA LEU A 109 0.85 13.56 -29.79
C LEU A 109 0.82 15.09 -29.73
N LYS A 110 1.54 15.78 -30.64
CA LYS A 110 1.47 17.24 -30.76
C LYS A 110 0.04 17.71 -31.04
N GLN A 111 -0.66 17.05 -31.98
CA GLN A 111 -2.04 17.36 -32.29
C GLN A 111 -2.97 17.09 -31.10
N LEU A 112 -2.87 15.91 -30.47
CA LEU A 112 -3.68 15.55 -29.31
C LEU A 112 -3.46 16.49 -28.12
N SER A 113 -2.24 16.99 -27.90
CA SER A 113 -1.95 17.95 -26.83
C SER A 113 -2.56 19.34 -27.04
N SER A 114 -3.04 19.67 -28.24
CA SER A 114 -3.52 21.01 -28.57
C SER A 114 -4.95 21.31 -28.11
N LYS A 115 -5.79 20.27 -27.94
CA LYS A 115 -7.21 20.38 -27.58
C LYS A 115 -7.67 19.14 -26.84
N PRO A 116 -8.76 19.18 -26.06
CA PRO A 116 -9.30 17.99 -25.41
C PRO A 116 -9.73 16.90 -26.41
N GLN A 117 -9.48 15.65 -26.06
CA GLN A 117 -9.84 14.47 -26.85
C GLN A 117 -10.79 13.54 -26.10
N TRP A 118 -11.55 12.76 -26.85
CA TRP A 118 -12.49 11.77 -26.34
C TRP A 118 -11.98 10.36 -26.56
N LEU A 119 -11.94 9.56 -25.49
CA LEU A 119 -11.69 8.13 -25.57
C LEU A 119 -13.01 7.37 -25.40
N TYR A 120 -13.30 6.53 -26.38
CA TYR A 120 -14.43 5.61 -26.36
C TYR A 120 -13.89 4.20 -26.21
N THR A 121 -14.36 3.45 -25.20
CA THR A 121 -14.10 2.01 -25.10
C THR A 121 -15.40 1.22 -25.14
N GLY A 122 -15.55 0.38 -26.15
CA GLY A 122 -16.59 -0.64 -26.23
C GLY A 122 -16.15 -1.87 -25.46
N LEU A 123 -17.08 -2.46 -24.72
CA LEU A 123 -16.87 -3.62 -23.88
C LEU A 123 -17.90 -4.69 -24.26
N ALA A 124 -17.43 -5.92 -24.48
CA ALA A 124 -18.25 -7.09 -24.73
C ALA A 124 -17.88 -8.19 -23.74
N VAL A 125 -18.89 -8.77 -23.08
CA VAL A 125 -18.72 -9.96 -22.24
C VAL A 125 -19.70 -11.03 -22.70
N ILE A 126 -19.17 -12.19 -23.07
CA ILE A 126 -19.96 -13.38 -23.40
C ILE A 126 -19.82 -14.38 -22.26
N LYS A 127 -20.94 -14.81 -21.67
CA LYS A 127 -21.00 -16.01 -20.85
C LYS A 127 -21.45 -17.17 -21.73
N LYS A 128 -20.55 -18.10 -22.04
CA LYS A 128 -20.80 -19.27 -22.88
C LYS A 128 -20.87 -20.53 -22.00
N THR A 129 -21.93 -21.29 -22.19
CA THR A 129 -22.11 -22.65 -21.65
C THR A 129 -22.25 -23.62 -22.82
N LYS A 130 -22.25 -24.92 -22.56
CA LYS A 130 -22.42 -25.95 -23.62
C LYS A 130 -23.69 -25.77 -24.45
N SER A 131 -24.76 -25.22 -23.87
CA SER A 131 -26.09 -25.12 -24.50
C SER A 131 -26.55 -23.69 -24.81
N LYS A 132 -25.98 -22.66 -24.16
CA LYS A 132 -26.44 -21.27 -24.30
C LYS A 132 -25.27 -20.28 -24.25
N GLN A 133 -25.43 -19.16 -24.94
CA GLN A 133 -24.55 -17.99 -24.81
C GLN A 133 -25.35 -16.73 -24.47
N LYS A 134 -24.81 -15.90 -23.58
CA LYS A 134 -25.36 -14.57 -23.25
C LYS A 134 -24.30 -13.50 -23.47
N LEU A 135 -24.58 -12.56 -24.37
CA LEU A 135 -23.73 -11.41 -24.66
C LEU A 135 -24.27 -10.15 -23.97
N ILE A 136 -23.40 -9.39 -23.32
CA ILE A 136 -23.71 -8.02 -22.87
C ILE A 136 -22.69 -7.05 -23.44
N LEU A 137 -23.19 -5.96 -24.04
CA LEU A 137 -22.39 -4.87 -24.59
C LEU A 137 -22.57 -3.59 -23.77
N ASP A 138 -21.49 -2.87 -23.54
CA ASP A 138 -21.51 -1.51 -23.00
C ASP A 138 -20.43 -0.65 -23.66
N CYS A 139 -20.48 0.66 -23.45
CA CYS A 139 -19.46 1.62 -23.89
C CYS A 139 -19.21 2.64 -22.79
N GLU A 140 -17.96 3.03 -22.61
CA GLU A 140 -17.56 4.17 -21.78
C GLU A 140 -17.01 5.30 -22.65
N LYS A 141 -17.28 6.54 -22.24
CA LYS A 141 -16.74 7.75 -22.88
C LYS A 141 -16.00 8.57 -21.84
N THR A 142 -14.81 9.05 -22.17
CA THR A 142 -14.01 9.86 -21.23
C THR A 142 -13.24 10.92 -21.98
N LYS A 143 -13.26 12.15 -21.45
CA LYS A 143 -12.54 13.29 -22.01
C LYS A 143 -11.18 13.41 -21.33
N VAL A 144 -10.14 13.72 -22.10
CA VAL A 144 -8.78 13.92 -21.58
C VAL A 144 -8.30 15.30 -21.99
N TYR A 145 -7.71 16.01 -21.02
CA TYR A 145 -7.10 17.32 -21.16
C TYR A 145 -5.60 17.17 -20.93
N MET A 146 -4.80 17.75 -21.81
CA MET A 146 -3.34 17.74 -21.73
C MET A 146 -2.80 19.16 -21.72
N ASP A 147 -1.61 19.34 -21.17
CA ASP A 147 -0.81 20.53 -21.42
C ASP A 147 -0.33 20.53 -22.87
N LYS A 148 -0.19 21.72 -23.45
CA LYS A 148 0.28 21.86 -24.82
C LYS A 148 1.76 21.47 -24.88
N LEU A 149 2.08 20.44 -25.67
CA LEU A 149 3.43 19.92 -25.77
C LEU A 149 4.17 20.48 -26.99
N ASN A 150 5.43 20.86 -26.79
CA ASN A 150 6.35 21.17 -27.86
C ASN A 150 7.10 19.91 -28.36
N ARG A 151 7.84 20.05 -29.47
CA ARG A 151 8.51 18.90 -30.11
C ARG A 151 9.61 18.29 -29.23
N GLU A 152 10.31 19.11 -28.46
CA GLU A 152 11.38 18.67 -27.58
C GLU A 152 10.84 17.83 -26.42
N GLN A 153 9.78 18.30 -25.76
CA GLN A 153 9.08 17.55 -24.71
C GLN A 153 8.58 16.19 -25.20
N ILE A 154 7.98 16.15 -26.41
CA ILE A 154 7.52 14.90 -27.04
C ILE A 154 8.69 13.95 -27.30
N ASN A 155 9.80 14.45 -27.84
CA ASN A 155 10.97 13.64 -28.12
C ASN A 155 11.59 13.08 -26.82
N ASN A 156 11.70 13.90 -25.77
CA ASN A 156 12.21 13.48 -24.47
C ASN A 156 11.31 12.42 -23.82
N TYR A 157 10.00 12.57 -23.94
CA TYR A 157 9.04 11.56 -23.51
C TYR A 157 9.21 10.23 -24.27
N PHE A 158 9.38 10.28 -25.60
CA PHE A 158 9.58 9.09 -26.43
C PHE A 158 10.93 8.40 -26.28
N LYS A 159 11.96 9.07 -25.74
CA LYS A 159 13.21 8.39 -25.32
C LYS A 159 12.96 7.38 -24.20
N GLN A 160 11.88 7.55 -23.45
CA GLN A 160 11.62 6.82 -22.20
C GLN A 160 10.47 5.83 -22.32
N ILE A 161 9.68 5.89 -23.39
CA ILE A 161 8.53 5.01 -23.63
C ILE A 161 8.41 4.64 -25.12
N SER A 162 7.92 3.45 -25.42
CA SER A 162 7.56 3.10 -26.81
C SER A 162 6.16 3.65 -27.13
N PRO A 163 5.98 4.54 -28.13
CA PRO A 163 4.66 5.08 -28.46
C PRO A 163 3.88 4.22 -29.45
N LEU A 164 4.54 3.28 -30.13
CA LEU A 164 3.97 2.55 -31.28
C LEU A 164 2.86 1.57 -30.92
N ASP A 165 2.81 1.12 -29.66
CA ASP A 165 1.79 0.18 -29.18
C ASP A 165 0.57 0.88 -28.57
N LYS A 166 0.55 2.22 -28.51
CA LYS A 166 -0.46 3.02 -27.79
C LYS A 166 -1.35 3.82 -28.76
N ALA A 167 -2.66 3.73 -28.58
CA ALA A 167 -3.59 4.58 -29.31
C ALA A 167 -3.43 6.03 -28.82
N GLY A 168 -3.19 6.97 -29.73
CA GLY A 168 -2.91 8.36 -29.37
C GLY A 168 -1.47 8.65 -28.91
N SER A 169 -0.57 7.66 -28.96
CA SER A 169 0.87 7.82 -28.64
C SER A 169 1.22 8.25 -27.21
N PHE A 170 0.30 8.11 -26.25
CA PHE A 170 0.57 8.41 -24.83
C PHE A 170 0.11 7.29 -23.88
N ASP A 171 0.68 7.24 -22.68
CA ASP A 171 0.17 6.46 -21.57
C ASP A 171 -0.30 7.37 -20.43
N ILE A 172 -1.33 6.93 -19.70
CA ILE A 172 -1.82 7.70 -18.53
C ILE A 172 -1.27 7.19 -17.21
N GLN A 173 -0.73 5.97 -17.19
CA GLN A 173 -0.20 5.33 -15.99
C GLN A 173 1.32 5.49 -15.86
N GLY A 174 1.99 5.85 -16.96
CA GLY A 174 3.43 6.02 -17.02
C GLY A 174 3.79 7.50 -17.05
N LYS A 175 4.81 7.83 -17.85
CA LYS A 175 5.36 9.20 -17.91
C LYS A 175 4.42 10.19 -18.60
N GLY A 176 3.40 9.72 -19.30
CA GLY A 176 2.40 10.64 -19.83
C GLY A 176 1.52 11.28 -18.76
N ALA A 177 1.55 10.77 -17.52
CA ALA A 177 0.88 11.42 -16.38
C ALA A 177 1.36 12.87 -16.14
N PHE A 178 2.62 13.20 -16.48
CA PHE A 178 3.19 14.53 -16.26
C PHE A 178 2.56 15.65 -17.10
N PHE A 179 1.92 15.32 -18.23
CA PHE A 179 1.30 16.31 -19.12
C PHE A 179 -0.21 16.12 -19.26
N ILE A 180 -0.83 15.23 -18.48
CA ILE A 180 -2.28 15.08 -18.44
C ILE A 180 -2.81 16.00 -17.34
N LYS A 181 -3.39 17.11 -17.76
CA LYS A 181 -3.93 18.14 -16.86
C LYS A 181 -5.16 17.65 -16.09
N ARG A 182 -6.08 16.98 -16.78
CA ARG A 182 -7.36 16.53 -16.19
C ARG A 182 -8.06 15.47 -17.03
N ILE A 183 -8.90 14.67 -16.40
CA ILE A 183 -9.80 13.72 -17.04
C ILE A 183 -11.24 14.02 -16.62
N GLU A 184 -12.18 13.94 -17.56
CA GLU A 184 -13.61 13.93 -17.27
C GLU A 184 -14.19 12.57 -17.65
N GLY A 185 -14.41 11.73 -16.64
CA GLY A 185 -14.98 10.39 -16.82
C GLY A 185 -14.14 9.32 -16.12
N CYS A 186 -14.01 8.17 -16.76
CA CYS A 186 -13.43 6.97 -16.15
C CYS A 186 -11.93 6.86 -16.46
N PHE A 187 -11.07 6.96 -15.45
CA PHE A 187 -9.62 6.74 -15.60
C PHE A 187 -9.29 5.40 -16.28
N TYR A 188 -9.93 4.32 -15.84
CA TYR A 188 -9.70 2.98 -16.41
C TYR A 188 -10.15 2.84 -17.87
N ASN A 189 -11.10 3.67 -18.31
CA ASN A 189 -11.44 3.79 -19.73
C ASN A 189 -10.27 4.34 -20.54
N VAL A 190 -9.53 5.31 -19.99
CA VAL A 190 -8.34 5.88 -20.64
C VAL A 190 -7.20 4.87 -20.72
N VAL A 191 -7.07 4.00 -19.71
CA VAL A 191 -6.16 2.83 -19.76
C VAL A 191 -6.60 1.82 -20.83
N GLY A 192 -7.89 1.78 -21.14
CA GLY A 192 -8.47 0.97 -22.23
C GLY A 192 -9.42 -0.14 -21.78
N LEU A 193 -9.85 -0.17 -20.51
CA LEU A 193 -10.84 -1.13 -20.01
C LEU A 193 -11.68 -0.51 -18.86
N PRO A 194 -12.95 -0.13 -19.09
CA PRO A 194 -13.77 0.55 -18.08
C PRO A 194 -14.26 -0.42 -17.00
N LEU A 195 -13.47 -0.58 -15.93
CA LEU A 195 -13.71 -1.58 -14.87
C LEU A 195 -15.07 -1.47 -14.19
N ARG A 196 -15.56 -0.25 -13.92
CA ARG A 196 -16.90 -0.04 -13.33
C ARG A 196 -18.01 -0.63 -14.22
N LYS A 197 -17.90 -0.49 -15.54
CA LYS A 197 -18.86 -1.07 -16.48
C LYS A 197 -18.70 -2.58 -16.58
N LEU A 198 -17.46 -3.08 -16.61
CA LEU A 198 -17.19 -4.51 -16.55
C LEU A 198 -17.83 -5.16 -15.31
N TYR A 199 -17.68 -4.54 -14.15
CA TYR A 199 -18.33 -4.95 -12.90
C TYR A 199 -19.86 -4.99 -13.03
N ARG A 200 -20.48 -3.97 -13.63
CA ARG A 200 -21.94 -3.96 -13.87
C ARG A 200 -22.38 -5.08 -14.81
N ILE A 201 -21.57 -5.41 -15.82
CA ILE A 201 -21.84 -6.52 -16.72
C ILE A 201 -21.76 -7.86 -15.98
N PHE A 202 -20.72 -8.07 -15.16
CA PHE A 202 -20.59 -9.27 -14.33
C PHE A 202 -21.79 -9.47 -13.41
N ARG A 203 -22.27 -8.42 -12.75
CA ARG A 203 -23.52 -8.48 -11.95
C ARG A 203 -24.72 -8.93 -12.77
N LYS A 204 -24.91 -8.40 -13.98
CA LYS A 204 -26.01 -8.78 -14.88
C LYS A 204 -25.91 -10.22 -15.42
N LEU A 205 -24.71 -10.80 -15.39
CA LEU A 205 -24.44 -12.19 -15.78
C LEU A 205 -24.45 -13.17 -14.60
N GLY A 206 -24.73 -12.69 -13.37
CA GLY A 206 -24.71 -13.53 -12.17
C GLY A 206 -23.31 -13.93 -11.71
N LEU A 207 -22.27 -13.21 -12.15
CA LEU A 207 -20.86 -13.52 -11.87
C LEU A 207 -20.40 -12.87 -10.55
N PHE A 208 -21.11 -13.14 -9.45
CA PHE A 208 -20.85 -12.49 -8.16
C PHE A 208 -19.51 -12.88 -7.53
N PHE A 209 -19.07 -14.13 -7.68
CA PHE A 209 -17.78 -14.61 -7.16
C PHE A 209 -16.58 -13.96 -7.85
N MET A 210 -16.75 -13.55 -9.11
CA MET A 210 -15.76 -12.79 -9.87
C MET A 210 -15.53 -11.37 -9.33
N MET A 211 -16.43 -10.89 -8.46
CA MET A 211 -16.33 -9.61 -7.77
C MET A 211 -15.63 -9.73 -6.40
N GLY A 212 -15.54 -10.95 -5.83
CA GLY A 212 -14.95 -11.21 -4.52
C GLY A 212 -13.44 -10.94 -4.45
N ALA A 213 -12.74 -11.03 -5.58
CA ALA A 213 -11.30 -10.76 -5.66
C ALA A 213 -10.91 -9.26 -5.61
N ILE A 214 -11.90 -8.34 -5.63
CA ILE A 214 -11.65 -6.88 -5.62
C ILE A 214 -11.91 -6.25 -4.25
N PHE A 215 -12.59 -6.94 -3.32
CA PHE A 215 -12.91 -6.35 -2.00
C PHE A 215 -12.62 -7.24 -0.79
N VAL A 216 -12.15 -8.48 -0.97
CA VAL A 216 -11.88 -9.39 0.14
C VAL A 216 -10.64 -10.23 -0.22
N LEU A 217 -9.55 -10.09 0.57
CA LEU A 217 -8.38 -10.99 0.63
C LEU A 217 -7.27 -10.85 -0.42
N ALA A 218 -6.68 -9.66 -0.54
CA ALA A 218 -5.26 -9.56 -0.94
C ALA A 218 -4.49 -8.79 0.12
N GLY A 219 -4.36 -9.40 1.31
CA GLY A 219 -3.48 -8.89 2.35
C GLY A 219 -3.93 -9.10 3.78
N CYS A 220 -5.22 -9.36 4.08
CA CYS A 220 -5.64 -9.70 5.44
C CYS A 220 -5.10 -11.09 5.83
N SER A 221 -3.91 -11.14 6.42
CA SER A 221 -3.51 -12.28 7.22
C SER A 221 -4.03 -12.04 8.64
N THR A 222 -4.75 -13.01 9.19
CA THR A 222 -4.94 -13.06 10.64
C THR A 222 -3.68 -13.73 11.16
N GLU A 223 -2.82 -12.96 11.81
CA GLU A 223 -1.58 -13.46 12.39
C GLU A 223 -1.70 -13.37 13.90
N TYR A 224 -1.23 -14.40 14.59
CA TYR A 224 -1.14 -14.36 16.04
C TYR A 224 0.01 -13.44 16.42
N ASN A 225 -0.32 -12.30 17.03
CA ASN A 225 0.69 -11.35 17.48
C ASN A 225 1.28 -11.86 18.80
N LEU A 226 2.55 -12.27 18.76
CA LEU A 226 3.25 -12.85 19.91
C LEU A 226 3.40 -11.86 21.07
N ALA A 227 3.47 -10.55 20.79
CA ALA A 227 3.53 -9.52 21.81
C ALA A 227 2.20 -9.36 22.56
N THR A 228 1.09 -9.23 21.84
CA THR A 228 -0.23 -8.99 22.45
C THR A 228 -0.94 -10.28 22.85
N LYS A 229 -0.44 -11.44 22.42
CA LYS A 229 -1.05 -12.77 22.62
C LYS A 229 -2.48 -12.86 22.06
N GLN A 230 -2.75 -12.12 21.00
CA GLN A 230 -4.06 -12.05 20.36
C GLN A 230 -3.95 -12.30 18.85
N GLU A 231 -5.03 -12.83 18.27
CA GLU A 231 -5.19 -12.88 16.82
C GLU A 231 -5.47 -11.48 16.29
N GLU A 232 -4.55 -10.94 15.51
CA GLU A 232 -4.66 -9.61 14.93
C GLU A 232 -4.70 -9.70 13.39
N LYS A 233 -5.49 -8.81 12.78
CA LYS A 233 -5.62 -8.75 11.31
C LYS A 233 -4.64 -7.74 10.75
N PHE A 234 -3.64 -8.23 10.05
CA PHE A 234 -2.68 -7.40 9.33
C PHE A 234 -3.04 -7.36 7.85
N TYR A 235 -2.99 -6.17 7.23
CA TYR A 235 -3.11 -5.99 5.77
C TYR A 235 -1.78 -6.22 5.06
N TYR A 236 -0.68 -6.12 5.80
CA TYR A 236 0.66 -6.37 5.30
C TYR A 236 1.20 -7.65 5.93
N SER A 237 1.47 -8.67 5.09
CA SER A 237 2.15 -9.88 5.57
C SER A 237 3.58 -9.58 6.00
N THR A 238 4.21 -10.48 6.76
CA THR A 238 5.63 -10.36 7.13
C THR A 238 6.54 -10.16 5.92
N ASP A 239 6.34 -10.87 4.81
CA ASP A 239 7.12 -10.67 3.57
C ASP A 239 6.98 -9.26 2.99
N GLN A 240 5.79 -8.65 3.10
CA GLN A 240 5.55 -7.30 2.62
C GLN A 240 6.19 -6.27 3.53
N GLU A 241 6.13 -6.50 4.85
CA GLU A 241 6.85 -5.73 5.86
C GLU A 241 8.37 -5.75 5.61
N ILE A 242 8.97 -6.92 5.37
CA ILE A 242 10.40 -7.07 5.05
C ILE A 242 10.77 -6.27 3.79
N LYS A 243 10.01 -6.43 2.70
CA LYS A 243 10.27 -5.70 1.43
C LYS A 243 10.15 -4.19 1.59
N MET A 244 9.24 -3.75 2.45
CA MET A 244 9.08 -2.34 2.79
C MET A 244 10.27 -1.83 3.59
N GLY A 245 10.68 -2.54 4.64
CA GLY A 245 11.89 -2.27 5.41
C GLY A 245 13.12 -2.11 4.52
N GLN A 246 13.38 -3.09 3.65
CA GLN A 246 14.47 -3.05 2.66
C GLN A 246 14.41 -1.83 1.73
N SER A 247 13.21 -1.37 1.40
CA SER A 247 13.03 -0.21 0.52
C SER A 247 13.25 1.11 1.25
N ILE A 248 12.92 1.18 2.55
CA ILE A 248 13.19 2.33 3.41
C ILE A 248 14.68 2.37 3.77
N ASN A 249 15.29 1.24 4.15
CA ASN A 249 16.73 1.15 4.42
C ASN A 249 17.56 1.68 3.24
N ARG A 250 17.22 1.30 2.00
CA ARG A 250 17.90 1.83 0.79
C ARG A 250 17.79 3.34 0.61
N ARG A 251 16.82 4.01 1.24
CA ARG A 251 16.74 5.49 1.27
C ARG A 251 17.56 6.05 2.41
N VAL A 252 17.46 5.44 3.60
CA VAL A 252 18.30 5.79 4.75
C VAL A 252 19.79 5.74 4.39
N GLU A 253 20.24 4.65 3.73
CA GLU A 253 21.60 4.49 3.20
C GLU A 253 22.05 5.56 2.21
N LYS A 254 21.11 6.27 1.56
CA LYS A 254 21.41 7.32 0.59
C LYS A 254 21.32 8.72 1.17
N GLU A 255 20.46 8.91 2.16
CA GLU A 255 20.08 10.23 2.66
C GLU A 255 20.76 10.55 4.00
N LEU A 256 21.06 9.54 4.83
CA LEU A 256 21.67 9.71 6.14
C LEU A 256 23.12 9.20 6.15
N LYS A 257 23.94 9.82 7.00
CA LYS A 257 25.34 9.45 7.19
C LYS A 257 25.46 8.40 8.30
N PHE A 258 26.28 7.39 8.07
CA PHE A 258 26.57 6.33 9.06
C PHE A 258 27.85 6.68 9.81
N SER A 259 27.93 6.25 11.06
CA SER A 259 29.16 6.40 11.85
C SER A 259 30.26 5.50 11.31
N ASP A 260 31.48 6.05 11.24
CA ASP A 260 32.69 5.34 10.82
C ASP A 260 33.37 4.59 11.98
N ASP A 261 32.86 4.70 13.22
CA ASP A 261 33.46 4.05 14.40
C ASP A 261 33.13 2.54 14.47
N PRO A 262 34.11 1.65 14.21
CA PRO A 262 33.87 0.22 14.19
C PRO A 262 33.64 -0.36 15.60
N LEU A 263 34.12 0.29 16.66
CA LEU A 263 33.92 -0.16 18.04
C LEU A 263 32.50 0.12 18.49
N GLN A 264 31.96 1.31 18.20
CA GLN A 264 30.56 1.65 18.46
C GLN A 264 29.62 0.73 17.68
N GLN A 265 29.88 0.54 16.38
CA GLN A 265 29.06 -0.34 15.54
C GLN A 265 29.09 -1.79 16.05
N LYS A 266 30.26 -2.30 16.45
CA LYS A 266 30.38 -3.65 17.00
C LYS A 266 29.67 -3.79 18.35
N ARG A 267 29.85 -2.85 19.27
CA ARG A 267 29.18 -2.84 20.58
C ARG A 267 27.65 -2.87 20.42
N LEU A 268 27.12 -2.03 19.52
CA LEU A 268 25.69 -1.99 19.21
C LEU A 268 25.20 -3.34 18.66
N GLU A 269 25.92 -3.92 17.69
CA GLU A 269 25.55 -5.19 17.09
C GLU A 269 25.59 -6.36 18.07
N ASP A 270 26.62 -6.44 18.92
CA ASP A 270 26.80 -7.53 19.87
C ASP A 270 25.67 -7.54 20.91
N ILE A 271 25.29 -6.36 21.42
CA ILE A 271 24.16 -6.21 22.34
C ILE A 271 22.84 -6.49 21.59
N GLY A 272 22.62 -5.86 20.44
CA GLY A 272 21.39 -6.01 19.65
C GLY A 272 21.11 -7.45 19.23
N LYS A 273 22.14 -8.21 18.83
CA LYS A 273 22.02 -9.64 18.48
C LYS A 273 21.61 -10.49 19.68
N LYS A 274 22.13 -10.22 20.89
CA LYS A 274 21.71 -10.92 22.12
C LYS A 274 20.23 -10.66 22.43
N ILE A 275 19.79 -9.42 22.30
CA ILE A 275 18.38 -9.04 22.48
C ILE A 275 17.48 -9.72 21.43
N ALA A 276 17.84 -9.64 20.15
CA ALA A 276 17.10 -10.29 19.07
C ALA A 276 17.09 -11.82 19.22
N ALA A 277 18.12 -12.42 19.81
CA ALA A 277 18.18 -13.86 20.08
C ALA A 277 17.16 -14.32 21.13
N VAL A 278 16.70 -13.43 22.02
CA VAL A 278 15.69 -13.75 23.06
C VAL A 278 14.30 -13.17 22.79
N SER A 279 14.15 -12.32 21.76
CA SER A 279 12.86 -11.73 21.38
C SER A 279 11.84 -12.79 20.92
N ASP A 280 10.53 -12.53 21.08
CA ASP A 280 9.53 -13.53 20.70
C ASP A 280 9.41 -13.70 19.16
N ARG A 281 9.76 -12.68 18.36
CA ARG A 281 9.62 -12.71 16.88
C ARG A 281 10.90 -13.21 16.20
N LYS A 282 10.85 -14.42 15.62
CA LYS A 282 12.02 -15.14 15.07
C LYS A 282 12.03 -15.29 13.56
N GLU A 283 10.94 -14.95 12.91
CA GLU A 283 10.74 -15.13 11.47
C GLU A 283 11.34 -13.99 10.62
N ILE A 284 12.00 -13.01 11.24
CA ILE A 284 12.67 -11.89 10.57
C ILE A 284 14.12 -11.78 11.04
N ASP A 285 14.98 -11.23 10.18
CA ASP A 285 16.34 -10.84 10.54
C ASP A 285 16.34 -9.44 11.17
N TYR A 286 17.23 -9.22 12.13
CA TYR A 286 17.42 -7.92 12.79
C TYR A 286 18.74 -7.28 12.36
N TYR A 287 18.69 -5.97 12.06
CA TYR A 287 19.83 -5.19 11.61
C TYR A 287 20.02 -3.99 12.52
N PHE A 288 21.21 -3.82 13.09
CA PHE A 288 21.55 -2.71 13.98
C PHE A 288 22.61 -1.83 13.33
N ARG A 289 22.39 -0.53 13.26
CA ARG A 289 23.31 0.42 12.62
C ARG A 289 23.41 1.73 13.39
N VAL A 290 24.61 2.29 13.43
CA VAL A 290 24.87 3.61 14.02
C VAL A 290 24.80 4.70 12.95
N LEU A 291 24.00 5.73 13.20
CA LEU A 291 23.93 6.95 12.40
C LEU A 291 24.86 8.01 12.99
N ASP A 292 25.55 8.77 12.12
CA ASP A 292 26.40 9.90 12.52
C ASP A 292 25.54 11.14 12.72
N ASP A 293 24.98 11.26 13.92
CA ASP A 293 24.04 12.30 14.33
C ASP A 293 24.16 12.54 15.84
N GLU A 294 24.32 13.81 16.25
CA GLU A 294 24.49 14.22 17.65
C GLU A 294 23.17 14.16 18.45
N GLU A 295 22.02 13.99 17.80
CA GLU A 295 20.74 13.85 18.51
C GLU A 295 20.70 12.56 19.35
N VAL A 296 20.14 12.65 20.56
CA VAL A 296 19.89 11.49 21.43
C VAL A 296 18.62 10.77 20.95
N ASN A 297 18.78 9.87 19.98
CA ASN A 297 17.65 9.17 19.36
C ASN A 297 17.97 7.73 18.93
N ALA A 298 16.93 6.90 18.89
CA ALA A 298 16.93 5.57 18.29
C ALA A 298 15.59 5.35 17.57
N VAL A 299 15.60 4.55 16.50
CA VAL A 299 14.39 4.27 15.73
C VAL A 299 14.39 2.87 15.15
N SER A 300 13.26 2.19 15.32
CA SER A 300 12.93 0.93 14.66
C SER A 300 12.10 1.16 13.39
N LEU A 301 12.49 0.48 12.31
CA LEU A 301 11.76 0.45 11.04
C LEU A 301 11.16 -0.94 10.79
N PRO A 302 10.12 -1.04 9.92
CA PRO A 302 9.58 -2.33 9.50
C PRO A 302 10.66 -3.29 9.00
N GLY A 303 10.49 -4.60 9.23
CA GLY A 303 11.39 -5.61 8.69
C GLY A 303 12.71 -5.79 9.43
N GLY A 304 12.81 -5.31 10.69
CA GLY A 304 13.91 -5.67 11.59
C GLY A 304 15.05 -4.66 11.69
N TYR A 305 14.94 -3.48 11.08
CA TYR A 305 16.01 -2.48 11.13
C TYR A 305 15.89 -1.59 12.36
N VAL A 306 16.99 -1.41 13.09
CA VAL A 306 17.12 -0.51 14.23
C VAL A 306 18.32 0.39 13.99
N TYR A 307 18.07 1.70 14.04
CA TYR A 307 19.12 2.72 13.93
C TYR A 307 19.26 3.45 15.25
N VAL A 308 20.51 3.73 15.63
CA VAL A 308 20.84 4.46 16.83
C VAL A 308 21.79 5.59 16.47
N ASN A 309 21.50 6.80 16.92
CA ASN A 309 22.37 7.95 16.68
C ASN A 309 23.62 7.88 17.57
N SER A 310 24.77 8.32 17.05
CA SER A 310 26.03 8.39 17.80
C SER A 310 25.88 9.21 19.10
N GLY A 311 25.12 10.31 19.05
CA GLY A 311 24.79 11.12 20.22
C GLY A 311 24.10 10.35 21.34
N LEU A 312 23.30 9.32 21.05
CA LEU A 312 22.71 8.46 22.08
C LEU A 312 23.78 7.56 22.72
N LEU A 313 24.68 6.99 21.93
CA LEU A 313 25.75 6.11 22.41
C LEU A 313 26.73 6.81 23.36
N GLU A 314 26.89 8.12 23.21
CA GLU A 314 27.70 8.95 24.11
C GLU A 314 27.01 9.28 25.45
N LYS A 315 25.68 9.19 25.52
CA LYS A 315 24.90 9.54 26.72
C LYS A 315 24.52 8.35 27.59
N VAL A 316 24.50 7.15 27.03
CA VAL A 316 24.28 5.91 27.80
C VAL A 316 25.45 5.69 28.76
N ALA A 317 25.14 5.35 30.02
CA ALA A 317 26.17 5.19 31.06
C ALA A 317 26.90 3.84 30.97
N ASN A 318 26.20 2.79 30.52
CA ASN A 318 26.70 1.43 30.49
C ASN A 318 25.95 0.61 29.41
N ASP A 319 26.33 -0.66 29.28
CA ASP A 319 25.70 -1.58 28.32
C ASP A 319 24.27 -1.96 28.71
N ASP A 320 23.90 -1.88 29.99
CA ASP A 320 22.55 -2.18 30.46
C ASP A 320 21.53 -1.14 29.96
N GLU A 321 21.86 0.16 30.03
CA GLU A 321 21.03 1.23 29.45
C GLU A 321 20.87 1.05 27.93
N LEU A 322 21.98 0.79 27.21
CA LEU A 322 21.93 0.58 25.76
C LEU A 322 21.12 -0.67 25.40
N ALA A 323 21.28 -1.77 26.14
CA ALA A 323 20.51 -2.99 25.96
C ALA A 323 19.02 -2.76 26.17
N CYS A 324 18.64 -1.99 27.20
CA CYS A 324 17.24 -1.64 27.46
C CYS A 324 16.63 -0.83 26.32
N ILE A 325 17.35 0.16 25.78
CA ILE A 325 16.89 0.98 24.63
C ILE A 325 16.70 0.09 23.40
N LEU A 326 17.68 -0.76 23.08
CA LEU A 326 17.57 -1.70 21.96
C LEU A 326 16.43 -2.70 22.15
N ALA A 327 16.21 -3.17 23.38
CA ALA A 327 15.12 -4.07 23.71
C ALA A 327 13.75 -3.43 23.50
N HIS A 328 13.61 -2.15 23.84
CA HIS A 328 12.42 -1.36 23.56
C HIS A 328 12.15 -1.21 22.05
N GLU A 329 13.18 -0.87 21.26
CA GLU A 329 13.04 -0.80 19.79
C GLU A 329 12.68 -2.15 19.17
N VAL A 330 13.30 -3.24 19.65
CA VAL A 330 12.91 -4.61 19.26
C VAL A 330 11.47 -4.90 19.68
N GLY A 331 11.02 -4.41 20.83
CA GLY A 331 9.63 -4.47 21.29
C GLY A 331 8.64 -3.90 20.26
N HIS A 332 8.92 -2.72 19.69
CA HIS A 332 8.09 -2.15 18.62
C HIS A 332 8.03 -3.02 17.37
N ILE A 333 9.15 -3.66 17.00
CA ILE A 333 9.23 -4.57 15.85
C ILE A 333 8.45 -5.86 16.12
N VAL A 334 8.59 -6.44 17.32
CA VAL A 334 7.85 -7.65 17.72
C VAL A 334 6.34 -7.37 17.71
N ALA A 335 5.91 -6.24 18.28
CA ALA A 335 4.51 -5.86 18.37
C ALA A 335 3.94 -5.29 17.05
N ARG A 336 4.79 -5.09 16.03
CA ARG A 336 4.46 -4.59 14.69
C ARG A 336 3.80 -3.19 14.71
N HIS A 337 4.19 -2.33 15.65
CA HIS A 337 3.55 -1.02 15.82
C HIS A 337 3.65 -0.14 14.56
N SER A 338 4.78 -0.18 13.84
CA SER A 338 4.96 0.55 12.57
C SER A 338 4.01 0.07 11.48
N ILE A 339 3.75 -1.24 11.38
CA ILE A 339 2.78 -1.82 10.44
C ILE A 339 1.35 -1.45 10.81
N LYS A 340 0.99 -1.53 12.11
CA LYS A 340 -0.34 -1.12 12.59
C LYS A 340 -0.64 0.33 12.22
N LYS A 341 0.33 1.24 12.37
CA LYS A 341 0.21 2.65 11.93
C LYS A 341 0.03 2.80 10.42
N LEU A 342 0.82 2.11 9.61
CA LEU A 342 0.68 2.14 8.15
C LEU A 342 -0.68 1.61 7.69
N GLN A 343 -1.21 0.59 8.37
CA GLN A 343 -2.56 0.10 8.12
C GLN A 343 -3.64 1.11 8.52
N ALA A 344 -3.44 1.82 9.62
CA ALA A 344 -4.33 2.89 10.05
C ALA A 344 -4.35 4.04 9.02
N LEU A 345 -3.20 4.44 8.46
CA LEU A 345 -3.10 5.38 7.32
C LEU A 345 -3.96 4.95 6.12
N GLN A 346 -3.82 3.70 5.70
CA GLN A 346 -4.58 3.21 4.56
C GLN A 346 -6.08 3.15 4.88
N SER A 347 -6.45 2.68 6.07
CA SER A 347 -7.85 2.63 6.53
C SER A 347 -8.48 4.01 6.61
N TYR A 348 -7.72 4.98 7.11
CA TYR A 348 -8.14 6.37 7.19
C TYR A 348 -8.34 6.99 5.81
N SER A 349 -7.43 6.71 4.86
CA SER A 349 -7.59 7.18 3.48
C SER A 349 -8.87 6.65 2.82
N ILE A 350 -9.26 5.41 3.14
CA ILE A 350 -10.52 4.80 2.68
C ILE A 350 -11.71 5.48 3.35
N LEU A 351 -11.66 5.67 4.68
CA LEU A 351 -12.70 6.37 5.43
C LEU A 351 -12.91 7.79 4.90
N ARG A 352 -11.82 8.52 4.62
CA ARG A 352 -11.85 9.88 4.05
C ARG A 352 -12.56 9.95 2.71
N VAL A 353 -12.34 8.96 1.85
CA VAL A 353 -13.07 8.83 0.57
C VAL A 353 -14.56 8.59 0.81
N LEU A 354 -14.91 7.74 1.79
CA LEU A 354 -16.31 7.45 2.13
C LEU A 354 -17.03 8.67 2.73
N VAL A 355 -16.39 9.41 3.64
CA VAL A 355 -16.93 10.63 4.23
C VAL A 355 -17.05 11.74 3.18
N ALA A 356 -16.12 11.85 2.23
CA ALA A 356 -16.18 12.86 1.18
C ALA A 356 -17.34 12.66 0.18
N VAL A 357 -17.90 11.45 0.07
CA VAL A 357 -19.06 11.17 -0.78
C VAL A 357 -20.39 11.17 -0.01
N ALA A 358 -20.34 11.35 1.32
CA ALA A 358 -21.52 11.43 2.17
C ALA A 358 -22.04 12.88 2.28
N PRO A 359 -23.34 13.15 2.11
CA PRO A 359 -23.89 14.50 2.26
C PRO A 359 -23.81 14.99 3.71
N GLY A 360 -23.34 16.23 3.92
CA GLY A 360 -23.43 16.93 5.22
C GLY A 360 -22.35 16.62 6.26
N THR A 361 -21.28 15.89 5.91
CA THR A 361 -20.26 15.42 6.87
C THR A 361 -18.89 16.12 6.78
N ALA A 362 -18.80 17.26 6.08
CA ALA A 362 -17.52 17.93 5.81
C ALA A 362 -16.79 18.44 7.06
N GLU A 363 -17.51 19.02 8.03
CA GLU A 363 -16.94 19.52 9.29
C GLU A 363 -16.42 18.40 10.20
N VAL A 364 -17.15 17.28 10.26
CA VAL A 364 -16.73 16.06 10.99
C VAL A 364 -15.43 15.51 10.39
N GLY A 365 -15.25 15.63 9.07
CA GLY A 365 -14.01 15.23 8.39
C GLY A 365 -12.79 16.01 8.86
N ASN A 366 -12.90 17.33 9.07
CA ASN A 366 -11.78 18.18 9.45
C ASN A 366 -11.34 17.97 10.91
N ALA A 367 -12.28 17.77 11.83
CA ALA A 367 -11.96 17.42 13.21
C ALA A 367 -11.30 16.03 13.33
N ALA A 368 -11.78 15.07 12.52
CA ALA A 368 -11.17 13.75 12.41
C ALA A 368 -9.74 13.81 11.82
N ASP A 369 -9.49 14.70 10.86
CA ASP A 369 -8.15 14.90 10.28
C ASP A 369 -7.14 15.38 11.32
N ALA A 370 -7.51 16.34 12.18
CA ALA A 370 -6.63 16.83 13.24
C ALA A 370 -6.28 15.73 14.27
N ALA A 371 -7.28 14.98 14.73
CA ALA A 371 -7.07 13.86 15.64
C ALA A 371 -6.22 12.73 15.00
N PHE A 372 -6.43 12.49 13.71
CA PHE A 372 -5.68 11.48 12.96
C PHE A 372 -4.23 11.91 12.70
N ILE A 373 -3.97 13.19 12.39
CA ILE A 373 -2.61 13.73 12.27
C ILE A 373 -1.86 13.57 13.61
N GLN A 374 -2.51 13.85 14.73
CA GLN A 374 -1.90 13.65 16.05
C GLN A 374 -1.52 12.18 16.30
N PHE A 375 -2.36 11.24 15.86
CA PHE A 375 -2.06 9.80 15.92
C PHE A 375 -0.82 9.39 15.10
N LEU A 376 -0.46 10.14 14.05
CA LEU A 376 0.69 9.82 13.20
C LEU A 376 2.04 10.30 13.76
N LEU A 377 2.05 11.35 14.59
CA LEU A 377 3.28 12.04 15.00
C LEU A 377 4.15 11.24 15.99
N GLY A 378 3.59 10.23 16.69
CA GLY A 378 4.29 9.41 17.69
C GLY A 378 3.60 8.07 17.89
N TYR A 379 4.15 7.15 18.68
CA TYR A 379 3.44 5.90 19.03
C TYR A 379 2.33 6.18 20.05
N SER A 380 1.30 5.33 20.08
CA SER A 380 0.24 5.50 21.08
C SER A 380 0.78 5.18 22.47
N ARG A 381 0.16 5.73 23.52
CA ARG A 381 0.56 5.45 24.90
C ARG A 381 0.59 3.94 25.18
N GLN A 382 -0.36 3.17 24.66
CA GLN A 382 -0.40 1.73 24.82
C GLN A 382 0.73 1.02 24.10
N ASP A 383 1.14 1.49 22.92
CA ASP A 383 2.26 0.92 22.16
C ASP A 383 3.58 1.10 22.91
N GLU A 384 3.82 2.29 23.49
CA GLU A 384 5.02 2.59 24.30
C GLU A 384 5.10 1.69 25.54
N LEU A 385 4.00 1.58 26.29
CA LEU A 385 3.96 0.75 27.49
C LEU A 385 4.18 -0.73 27.17
N LEU A 386 3.64 -1.22 26.05
CA LEU A 386 3.88 -2.59 25.59
C LEU A 386 5.34 -2.77 25.15
N ALA A 387 5.93 -1.79 24.45
CA ALA A 387 7.33 -1.85 24.06
C ALA A 387 8.28 -1.85 25.28
N ASP A 388 7.98 -1.07 26.32
CA ASP A 388 8.71 -1.10 27.59
C ASP A 388 8.57 -2.42 28.33
N GLN A 389 7.37 -2.99 28.37
CA GLN A 389 7.14 -4.29 28.99
C GLN A 389 7.95 -5.39 28.30
N LEU A 390 7.88 -5.46 26.96
CA LEU A 390 8.64 -6.41 26.17
C LEU A 390 10.14 -6.15 26.27
N GLY A 391 10.55 -4.89 26.20
CA GLY A 391 11.95 -4.47 26.30
C GLY A 391 12.56 -4.88 27.64
N THR A 392 11.84 -4.66 28.74
CA THR A 392 12.22 -5.08 30.09
C THR A 392 12.44 -6.60 30.14
N ARG A 393 11.49 -7.37 29.61
CA ARG A 393 11.58 -8.83 29.54
C ARG A 393 12.77 -9.29 28.69
N TYR A 394 13.00 -8.70 27.52
CA TYR A 394 14.09 -9.10 26.62
C TYR A 394 15.47 -8.70 27.15
N ALA A 395 15.62 -7.52 27.76
CA ALA A 395 16.87 -7.11 28.41
C ALA A 395 17.26 -8.13 29.50
N LYS A 396 16.30 -8.48 30.37
CA LYS A 396 16.49 -9.49 31.42
C LYS A 396 16.86 -10.86 30.85
N LEU A 397 16.14 -11.33 29.83
CA LEU A 397 16.41 -12.63 29.20
C LEU A 397 17.78 -12.68 28.50
N ALA A 398 18.26 -11.55 27.98
CA ALA A 398 19.57 -11.43 27.35
C ALA A 398 20.72 -11.27 28.36
N GLY A 399 20.42 -11.20 29.66
CA GLY A 399 21.40 -11.11 30.74
C GLY A 399 21.84 -9.67 31.10
N TYR A 400 21.06 -8.66 30.71
CA TYR A 400 21.30 -7.26 31.07
C TYR A 400 20.40 -6.83 32.24
N ASP A 401 20.82 -5.80 32.98
CA ASP A 401 20.00 -5.22 34.06
C ASP A 401 18.86 -4.35 33.50
N PRO A 402 17.59 -4.76 33.65
CA PRO A 402 16.44 -4.00 33.14
C PRO A 402 16.23 -2.64 33.83
N HIS A 403 16.85 -2.38 34.98
CA HIS A 403 16.81 -1.05 35.62
C HIS A 403 17.45 0.04 34.74
N GLY A 404 18.29 -0.35 33.77
CA GLY A 404 18.85 0.57 32.77
C GLY A 404 17.76 1.35 32.01
N MET A 405 16.56 0.80 31.84
CA MET A 405 15.45 1.54 31.24
C MET A 405 15.00 2.70 32.13
N ILE A 406 14.86 2.47 33.44
CA ILE A 406 14.42 3.48 34.40
C ILE A 406 15.46 4.60 34.49
N THR A 407 16.74 4.25 34.64
CA THR A 407 17.82 5.25 34.73
C THR A 407 17.93 6.08 33.47
N PHE A 408 17.79 5.46 32.29
CA PHE A 408 17.80 6.17 31.02
C PHE A 408 16.60 7.10 30.87
N LEU A 409 15.39 6.67 31.20
CA LEU A 409 14.18 7.51 31.14
C LEU A 409 14.28 8.75 32.04
N ILE A 410 14.81 8.60 33.25
CA ILE A 410 15.06 9.73 34.17
C ILE A 410 16.11 10.68 33.58
N LYS A 411 17.26 10.13 33.13
CA LYS A 411 18.33 10.91 32.49
C LYS A 411 17.80 11.71 31.30
N LEU A 412 16.94 11.10 30.50
CA LEU A 412 16.34 11.71 29.32
C LEU A 412 15.34 12.81 29.67
N GLN A 413 14.56 12.63 30.75
CA GLN A 413 13.71 13.69 31.29
C GLN A 413 14.54 14.91 31.69
N ASP A 414 15.68 14.70 32.33
CA ASP A 414 16.59 15.77 32.74
C ASP A 414 17.29 16.47 31.57
N ILE A 415 17.72 15.72 30.54
CA ILE A 415 18.26 16.30 29.30
C ILE A 415 17.21 17.20 28.62
N ASN A 416 15.98 16.71 28.48
CA ASN A 416 14.89 17.45 27.83
C ASN A 416 14.44 18.70 28.61
N ARG A 417 14.50 18.67 29.95
CA ARG A 417 14.22 19.85 30.79
C ARG A 417 15.17 21.00 30.52
N ARG A 418 16.41 20.70 30.13
CA ARG A 418 17.47 21.69 29.87
C ARG A 418 17.47 22.21 28.43
N MET A 419 16.69 21.60 27.52
CA MET A 419 16.60 22.00 26.11
C MET A 419 15.45 23.00 25.84
N PRO A 420 15.60 23.92 24.87
CA PRO A 420 14.52 24.81 24.43
C PRO A 420 13.29 24.02 23.95
N PRO A 421 12.04 24.50 24.17
CA PRO A 421 10.82 23.76 23.82
C PRO A 421 10.72 23.31 22.36
N ARG A 422 11.38 24.01 21.42
CA ARG A 422 11.37 23.68 19.98
C ARG A 422 12.21 22.46 19.62
N GLU A 423 13.25 22.16 20.41
CA GLU A 423 14.28 21.14 20.17
C GLU A 423 14.04 19.82 20.92
N ARG A 424 12.89 19.67 21.59
CA ARG A 424 12.49 18.41 22.26
C ARG A 424 12.14 17.32 21.23
N SER A 425 13.11 16.82 20.48
CA SER A 425 12.95 15.85 19.37
C SER A 425 12.37 14.51 19.88
N TYR A 426 12.91 13.98 20.99
CA TYR A 426 12.51 12.69 21.55
C TYR A 426 11.14 12.72 22.28
N TYR A 427 10.82 13.79 23.02
CA TYR A 427 9.52 13.90 23.71
C TYR A 427 8.34 14.03 22.73
N LYS A 428 8.61 14.40 21.46
CA LYS A 428 7.60 14.40 20.39
C LYS A 428 7.27 12.98 19.91
N THR A 429 8.21 12.05 19.99
CA THR A 429 8.02 10.66 19.54
C THR A 429 7.67 9.70 20.69
N HIS A 430 8.15 9.98 21.93
CA HIS A 430 7.98 9.12 23.11
C HIS A 430 7.60 9.87 24.41
N PRO A 431 6.34 10.33 24.55
CA PRO A 431 5.82 10.93 25.78
C PRO A 431 5.57 9.91 26.92
N TYR A 432 5.23 10.42 28.13
CA TYR A 432 4.70 9.65 29.30
C TYR A 432 5.70 8.92 30.22
N VAL A 433 6.84 9.54 30.54
CA VAL A 433 7.91 8.94 31.37
C VAL A 433 7.41 8.27 32.68
N PRO A 434 6.53 8.86 33.51
CA PRO A 434 6.10 8.22 34.75
C PRO A 434 5.35 6.90 34.54
N ASP A 435 4.47 6.85 33.53
CA ASP A 435 3.72 5.62 33.22
C ASP A 435 4.65 4.51 32.70
N ARG A 436 5.68 4.89 31.95
CA ARG A 436 6.72 4.00 31.43
C ARG A 436 7.58 3.43 32.56
N ILE A 437 8.03 4.27 33.50
CA ILE A 437 8.75 3.78 34.70
C ILE A 437 7.87 2.79 35.48
N ARG A 438 6.58 3.10 35.64
CA ARG A 438 5.64 2.20 36.34
C ARG A 438 5.50 0.85 35.64
N ILE A 439 5.37 0.78 34.31
CA ILE A 439 5.22 -0.50 33.61
C ILE A 439 6.49 -1.35 33.71
N VAL A 440 7.66 -0.72 33.70
CA VAL A 440 8.94 -1.40 33.92
C VAL A 440 8.99 -2.00 35.33
N LYS A 441 8.71 -1.20 36.38
CA LYS A 441 8.63 -1.70 37.77
C LYS A 441 7.63 -2.84 37.94
N GLN A 442 6.47 -2.73 37.31
CA GLN A 442 5.45 -3.79 37.31
C GLN A 442 5.98 -5.10 36.71
N GLU A 443 6.67 -5.04 35.56
CA GLU A 443 7.26 -6.21 34.92
C GLU A 443 8.43 -6.81 35.74
N LEU A 444 9.11 -5.98 36.54
CA LEU A 444 10.13 -6.42 37.49
C LEU A 444 9.56 -7.02 38.79
N GLY A 445 8.27 -6.82 39.06
CA GLY A 445 7.62 -7.25 40.30
C GLY A 445 7.95 -6.35 41.49
N GLU A 446 8.36 -5.11 41.24
CA GLU A 446 8.72 -4.12 42.26
C GLU A 446 7.49 -3.39 42.81
N PRO A 447 7.54 -2.93 44.07
CA PRO A 447 6.49 -2.09 44.63
C PRO A 447 6.41 -0.76 43.87
N ILE A 448 5.17 -0.30 43.65
CA ILE A 448 4.89 0.98 42.99
C ILE A 448 4.64 2.01 44.09
N ASP A 449 5.45 3.06 44.11
CA ASP A 449 5.33 4.12 45.11
C ASP A 449 4.41 5.24 44.62
N PHE A 450 3.89 6.05 45.54
CA PHE A 450 3.05 7.21 45.19
C PHE A 450 3.76 8.19 44.23
N GLY A 451 5.10 8.28 44.30
CA GLY A 451 5.91 9.07 43.37
C GLY A 451 5.81 8.60 41.91
N ASP A 452 5.51 7.33 41.65
CA ASP A 452 5.33 6.77 40.31
C ASP A 452 3.95 7.14 39.70
N TYR A 453 3.03 7.70 40.49
CA TYR A 453 1.72 8.18 40.05
C TYR A 453 1.69 9.67 39.72
N ILE A 454 2.68 10.43 40.19
CA ILE A 454 2.73 11.88 39.98
C ILE A 454 3.44 12.17 38.67
N ASN A 455 2.70 12.68 37.69
CA ASN A 455 3.32 13.39 36.57
C ASN A 455 3.87 14.71 37.12
N ILE A 456 5.18 14.81 37.38
CA ILE A 456 5.84 16.04 37.89
C ILE A 456 5.82 17.17 36.82
N GLU A 457 4.87 17.15 35.89
CA GLU A 457 4.64 18.20 34.90
C GLU A 457 3.75 19.34 35.41
N GLN A 458 3.37 19.37 36.70
CA GLN A 458 2.44 20.38 37.24
C GLN A 458 2.99 21.38 38.27
N LYS A 459 4.30 21.66 38.30
CA LYS A 459 4.82 22.86 39.00
C LYS A 459 6.01 23.49 38.28
N ALA A 460 5.74 24.52 37.48
CA ALA A 460 6.58 25.71 37.32
C ALA A 460 5.95 26.69 36.31
N HIS A 461 4.83 27.31 36.71
CA HIS A 461 4.48 28.66 36.27
C HIS A 461 3.96 29.41 37.50
N GLU A 462 4.91 29.88 38.30
CA GLU A 462 4.82 31.14 39.04
C GLU A 462 6.11 31.91 38.76
#